data_AF-A0A8H4TPS5-F1
#
_entry.id   AF-A0A8H4TPS5-F1
#
_cell.length_a   1.000
_cell.length_b   1.000
_cell.length_c   1.000
_cell.angle_alpha   90.00
_cell.angle_beta   90.00
_cell.angle_gamma   90.00
#
_symmetry.space_group_name_H-M   'P 1'
#
loop_
_entity.id
_entity.type
_entity.pdbx_description
1 polymer ?
#
loop_
_entity_poly.entity_id
_entity_poly.type
_entity_poly.pdbx_seq_one_letter_code
_entity_poly.pdbx_strand_id
1 'polypeptide(L)'
;MLGVGALCASWISYGTYIGFSPSDSAQWRVSLGIQIIPAVLLGSLIMIFPESPRWLIDNGREAEGLKVLAQLHSHGDENDSWVRAEFSLIQESITFEHENEAKSYVELFTSRSAFRRLFLCCALQASIQMTGVSAIQYYSVEIFNQIGISGDETLRYQAINSVIALLGEFSCMMLIDRFGRRWPLIIGNLANM
;
A
#
# COMPACT_ATOMS: atom_id res chain seq x y z
N MET A 1 4.66 2.68 -0.14
CA MET A 1 4.22 3.90 -0.84
C MET A 1 3.15 4.70 -0.09
N LEU A 2 2.41 4.09 0.85
CA LEU A 2 1.50 4.83 1.75
C LEU A 2 2.26 5.84 2.63
N GLY A 3 3.45 5.50 3.16
CA GLY A 3 4.22 6.39 4.03
C GLY A 3 4.63 7.72 3.42
N VAL A 4 4.97 7.77 2.12
CA VAL A 4 5.32 9.03 1.43
C VAL A 4 4.10 9.93 1.28
N GLY A 5 2.94 9.34 0.93
CA GLY A 5 1.67 10.07 0.88
C GLY A 5 1.28 10.62 2.24
N ALA A 6 1.38 9.80 3.29
CA ALA A 6 1.10 10.20 4.67
C ALA A 6 2.04 11.30 5.15
N LEU A 7 3.34 11.23 4.83
CA LEU A 7 4.31 12.29 5.11
C LEU A 7 3.86 13.61 4.48
N CYS A 8 3.64 13.62 3.17
CA CYS A 8 3.21 14.82 2.47
C CYS A 8 1.91 15.39 3.07
N ALA A 9 0.91 14.54 3.32
CA ALA A 9 -0.37 14.94 3.90
C ALA A 9 -0.22 15.55 5.30
N SER A 10 0.59 14.96 6.18
CA SER A 10 0.84 15.47 7.53
C SER A 10 1.52 16.85 7.50
N TRP A 11 2.51 17.03 6.64
CA TRP A 11 3.23 18.32 6.51
C TRP A 11 2.36 19.41 5.87
N ILE A 12 1.56 19.06 4.88
CA ILE A 12 0.57 19.97 4.27
C ILE A 12 -0.49 20.37 5.31
N SER A 13 -0.98 19.42 6.10
CA SER A 13 -1.97 19.69 7.16
C SER A 13 -1.39 20.61 8.23
N TYR A 14 -0.14 20.40 8.63
CA TYR A 14 0.56 21.30 9.55
C TYR A 14 0.77 22.70 8.96
N GLY A 15 1.23 22.79 7.70
CA GLY A 15 1.48 24.07 7.02
C GLY A 15 0.22 24.89 6.81
N THR A 16 -0.89 24.26 6.43
CA THR A 16 -2.19 24.91 6.34
C THR A 16 -2.72 25.33 7.71
N TYR A 17 -2.46 24.54 8.76
CA TYR A 17 -2.87 24.87 10.12
C TYR A 17 -2.22 26.17 10.65
N ILE A 18 -0.93 26.39 10.36
CA ILE A 18 -0.19 27.60 10.77
C ILE A 18 -0.46 28.78 9.83
N GLY A 19 -0.59 28.51 8.53
CA GLY A 19 -0.70 29.55 7.51
C GLY A 19 -2.04 30.27 7.45
N PHE A 20 -3.12 29.62 7.91
CA PHE A 20 -4.48 30.18 7.91
C PHE A 20 -4.97 30.45 9.33
N SER A 21 -5.82 31.46 9.50
CA SER A 21 -6.48 31.72 10.79
C SER A 21 -7.37 30.52 11.18
N PRO A 22 -7.49 30.18 12.48
CA PRO A 22 -8.38 29.11 12.94
C PRO A 22 -9.86 29.32 12.58
N SER A 23 -10.25 30.55 12.26
CA SER A 23 -11.62 30.91 11.84
C SER A 23 -11.86 30.77 10.33
N ASP A 24 -10.79 30.53 9.56
CA ASP A 24 -10.86 30.43 8.11
C ASP A 24 -11.07 28.98 7.67
N SER A 25 -12.18 28.75 6.95
CA SER A 25 -12.48 27.44 6.37
C SER A 25 -11.46 26.99 5.31
N ALA A 26 -10.61 27.90 4.81
CA ALA A 26 -9.51 27.56 3.92
C ALA A 26 -8.52 26.57 4.54
N GLN A 27 -8.34 26.60 5.88
CA GLN A 27 -7.38 25.76 6.62
C GLN A 27 -7.55 24.26 6.30
N TRP A 28 -8.77 23.72 6.45
CA TRP A 28 -9.04 22.31 6.18
C TRP A 28 -9.35 22.04 4.70
N ARG A 29 -9.97 22.99 3.99
CA ARG A 29 -10.34 22.82 2.57
C ARG A 29 -9.12 22.73 1.68
N VAL A 30 -8.09 23.54 1.92
CA VAL A 30 -6.85 23.51 1.14
C VAL A 30 -6.08 22.21 1.42
N SER A 31 -6.01 21.77 2.68
CA SER A 31 -5.35 20.51 3.05
C SER A 31 -5.99 19.28 2.38
N LEU A 32 -7.32 19.25 2.29
CA LEU A 32 -8.03 18.18 1.56
C LEU A 32 -7.93 18.37 0.04
N GLY A 33 -8.10 19.59 -0.45
CA GLY A 33 -8.17 19.90 -1.88
C GLY A 33 -6.86 19.63 -2.61
N ILE A 34 -5.71 19.86 -1.98
CA ILE A 34 -4.41 19.63 -2.62
C ILE A 34 -4.14 18.13 -2.92
N GLN A 35 -4.82 17.21 -2.23
CA GLN A 35 -4.74 15.77 -2.49
C GLN A 35 -5.34 15.39 -3.85
N ILE A 36 -6.15 16.26 -4.47
CA ILE A 36 -6.67 16.07 -5.82
C ILE A 36 -5.54 16.13 -6.85
N ILE A 37 -4.48 16.92 -6.61
CA ILE A 37 -3.36 17.07 -7.56
C ILE A 37 -2.69 15.72 -7.87
N PRO A 38 -2.20 14.94 -6.88
CA PRO A 38 -1.61 13.63 -7.16
C PRO A 38 -2.64 12.64 -7.71
N ALA A 39 -3.92 12.73 -7.32
CA ALA A 39 -4.97 11.86 -7.84
C ALA A 39 -5.23 12.07 -9.34
N VAL A 40 -5.33 13.33 -9.79
CA VAL A 40 -5.47 13.68 -11.20
C VAL A 40 -4.23 13.31 -11.99
N LEU A 41 -3.04 13.55 -11.43
CA LEU A 41 -1.79 13.16 -12.07
C LEU A 41 -1.74 11.65 -12.30
N LEU A 42 -2.03 10.84 -11.27
CA LEU A 42 -2.03 9.39 -11.37
C LEU A 42 -3.13 8.88 -12.32
N GLY A 43 -4.33 9.47 -12.26
CA GLY A 43 -5.43 9.16 -13.17
C GLY A 43 -5.17 9.56 -14.63
N SER A 44 -4.32 10.56 -14.88
CA SER A 44 -3.87 10.89 -16.24
C SER A 44 -2.79 9.93 -16.74
N LEU A 45 -1.85 9.57 -15.85
CA LEU A 45 -0.75 8.66 -16.18
C LEU A 45 -1.24 7.25 -16.50
N ILE A 46 -2.26 6.74 -15.80
CA ILE A 46 -2.79 5.39 -16.06
C ILE A 46 -3.30 5.22 -17.50
N MET A 47 -3.71 6.29 -18.18
CA MET A 47 -4.12 6.23 -19.59
C MET A 47 -2.94 6.02 -20.55
N ILE A 48 -1.71 6.26 -20.09
CA ILE A 48 -0.47 6.14 -20.88
C ILE A 48 0.27 4.83 -20.54
N PHE A 49 0.12 4.31 -19.32
CA PHE A 49 0.78 3.08 -18.91
C PHE A 49 0.24 1.87 -19.68
N PRO A 50 1.11 0.94 -20.11
CA PRO A 50 0.66 -0.30 -20.73
C PRO A 50 -0.11 -1.14 -19.71
N GLU A 51 -1.10 -1.89 -20.21
CA GLU A 51 -1.83 -2.87 -19.41
C GLU A 51 -0.90 -3.96 -18.88
N SER A 52 -1.31 -4.61 -17.79
CA SER A 52 -0.54 -5.72 -17.21
C SER A 52 -0.33 -6.85 -18.24
N PRO A 53 0.92 -7.29 -18.51
CA PRO A 53 1.17 -8.35 -19.49
C PRO A 53 0.47 -9.65 -19.10
N ARG A 54 0.39 -9.96 -17.79
CA ARG A 54 -0.35 -11.12 -17.29
C ARG A 54 -1.85 -11.03 -17.61
N TRP A 55 -2.46 -9.87 -17.41
CA TRP A 55 -3.89 -9.66 -17.70
C TRP A 55 -4.17 -9.74 -19.21
N LEU A 56 -3.28 -9.21 -20.05
CA LEU A 56 -3.40 -9.32 -21.51
C LEU A 56 -3.39 -10.78 -21.97
N ILE A 57 -2.45 -11.59 -21.44
CA ILE A 57 -2.34 -13.02 -21.76
C ILE A 57 -3.61 -13.77 -21.29
N ASP A 58 -4.08 -13.49 -20.08
CA ASP A 58 -5.28 -14.09 -19.49
C ASP A 58 -6.56 -13.81 -20.30
N ASN A 59 -6.63 -12.65 -20.96
CA ASN A 59 -7.74 -12.27 -21.85
C ASN A 59 -7.52 -12.68 -23.32
N GLY A 60 -6.58 -13.59 -23.60
CA GLY A 60 -6.30 -14.10 -24.94
C GLY A 60 -5.56 -13.12 -25.87
N ARG A 61 -5.06 -11.98 -25.35
CA ARG A 61 -4.25 -11.00 -26.08
C ARG A 61 -2.75 -11.29 -25.90
N GLU A 62 -2.37 -12.52 -26.20
CA GLU A 62 -1.02 -13.06 -25.98
C GLU A 62 0.09 -12.27 -26.65
N ALA A 63 -0.08 -11.91 -27.93
CA ALA A 63 0.93 -11.17 -28.68
C ALA A 63 1.18 -9.77 -28.10
N GLU A 64 0.12 -9.11 -27.61
CA GLU A 64 0.25 -7.81 -26.94
C GLU A 64 0.91 -7.96 -25.57
N GLY A 65 0.55 -9.00 -24.82
CA GLY A 65 1.19 -9.33 -23.54
C GLY A 65 2.68 -9.60 -23.69
N LEU A 66 3.10 -10.34 -24.71
CA LEU A 66 4.51 -10.58 -25.03
C LEU A 66 5.24 -9.28 -25.37
N LYS A 67 4.63 -8.41 -26.19
CA LYS A 67 5.20 -7.12 -26.57
C LYS A 67 5.40 -6.21 -25.36
N VAL A 68 4.41 -6.13 -24.47
CA VAL A 68 4.52 -5.35 -23.22
C VAL A 68 5.59 -5.95 -22.31
N LEU A 69 5.65 -7.28 -22.17
CA LEU A 69 6.66 -7.97 -21.37
C LEU A 69 8.08 -7.68 -21.88
N ALA A 70 8.26 -7.71 -23.20
CA ALA A 70 9.52 -7.37 -23.87
C ALA A 70 9.89 -5.89 -23.66
N GLN A 71 8.93 -4.97 -23.78
CA GLN A 71 9.17 -3.55 -23.51
C GLN A 71 9.65 -3.29 -22.08
N LEU A 72 9.12 -4.03 -21.11
CA LEU A 72 9.46 -3.88 -19.70
C LEU A 72 10.82 -4.48 -19.33
N HIS A 73 11.23 -5.59 -19.95
CA HIS A 73 12.38 -6.38 -19.47
C HIS A 73 13.51 -6.60 -20.48
N SER A 74 13.27 -6.39 -21.78
CA SER A 74 14.27 -6.60 -22.85
C SER A 74 14.36 -5.43 -23.84
N HIS A 75 13.93 -4.23 -23.44
CA HIS A 75 13.88 -3.04 -24.31
C HIS A 75 13.11 -3.26 -25.62
N GLY A 76 12.16 -4.20 -25.64
CA GLY A 76 11.32 -4.53 -26.80
C GLY A 76 11.79 -5.73 -27.62
N ASP A 77 12.83 -6.46 -27.21
CA ASP A 77 13.20 -7.72 -27.88
C ASP A 77 12.29 -8.88 -27.43
N GLU A 78 11.33 -9.23 -28.28
CA GLU A 78 10.41 -10.35 -28.07
C GLU A 78 11.08 -11.73 -28.20
N ASN A 79 12.28 -11.80 -28.78
CA ASN A 79 13.03 -13.04 -28.95
C ASN A 79 14.08 -13.26 -27.86
N ASP A 80 14.19 -12.32 -26.93
CA ASP A 80 15.05 -12.50 -25.77
C ASP A 80 14.66 -13.77 -25.00
N SER A 81 15.67 -14.56 -24.65
CA SER A 81 15.48 -15.87 -24.02
C SER A 81 14.78 -15.79 -22.67
N TRP A 82 15.00 -14.71 -21.91
CA TRP A 82 14.36 -14.49 -20.62
C TRP A 82 12.89 -14.12 -20.80
N VAL A 83 12.57 -13.24 -21.75
CA VAL A 83 11.18 -12.84 -22.04
C VAL A 83 10.34 -14.02 -22.52
N ARG A 84 10.87 -14.86 -23.40
CA ARG A 84 10.19 -16.06 -23.88
C ARG A 84 9.94 -17.07 -22.74
N ALA A 85 10.93 -17.24 -21.86
CA ALA A 85 10.79 -18.10 -20.70
C ALA A 85 9.72 -17.57 -19.72
N GLU A 86 9.78 -16.29 -19.36
CA GLU A 86 8.81 -15.66 -18.46
C GLU A 86 7.39 -15.69 -19.06
N PHE A 87 7.24 -15.42 -20.35
CA PHE A 87 5.97 -15.53 -21.05
C PHE A 87 5.37 -16.94 -20.95
N SER A 88 6.19 -17.98 -21.15
CA SER A 88 5.75 -19.38 -21.03
C SER A 88 5.34 -19.74 -19.60
N LEU A 89 6.07 -19.27 -18.59
CA LEU A 89 5.71 -19.46 -17.18
C LEU A 89 4.38 -18.77 -16.84
N ILE A 90 4.15 -17.58 -17.37
CA ILE A 90 2.89 -16.87 -17.17
C ILE A 90 1.74 -17.66 -17.80
N GLN A 91 1.87 -18.13 -19.04
CA GLN A 91 0.85 -18.96 -19.70
C GLN A 91 0.56 -20.25 -18.93
N GLU A 92 1.58 -20.95 -18.45
CA GLU A 92 1.42 -22.16 -17.64
C GLU A 92 0.68 -21.85 -16.33
N SER A 93 1.06 -20.76 -15.64
CA SER A 93 0.41 -20.35 -14.39
C SER A 93 -1.07 -20.00 -14.59
N ILE A 94 -1.39 -19.31 -15.69
CA ILE A 94 -2.77 -18.94 -16.03
C ILE A 94 -3.57 -20.21 -16.34
N THR A 95 -3.03 -21.10 -17.19
CA THR A 95 -3.69 -22.37 -17.53
C THR A 95 -3.99 -23.19 -16.27
N PHE A 96 -3.00 -23.31 -15.37
CA PHE A 96 -3.18 -23.98 -14.09
C PHE A 96 -4.25 -23.32 -13.21
N GLU A 97 -4.30 -21.98 -13.18
CA GLU A 97 -5.31 -21.23 -12.42
C GLU A 97 -6.72 -21.41 -12.98
N HIS A 98 -6.91 -21.40 -14.30
CA HIS A 98 -8.21 -21.67 -14.95
C HIS A 98 -8.69 -23.10 -14.70
N GLU A 99 -7.78 -24.08 -14.73
CA GLU A 99 -8.11 -25.48 -14.43
C GLU A 99 -8.47 -25.72 -12.95
N ASN A 100 -7.87 -24.93 -12.05
CA ASN A 100 -8.06 -25.05 -10.60
C ASN A 100 -8.87 -23.87 -10.02
N GLU A 101 -9.66 -23.19 -10.85
CA GLU A 101 -10.37 -21.99 -10.45
C GLU A 101 -11.38 -22.31 -9.35
N ALA A 102 -11.38 -21.48 -8.29
CA ALA A 102 -12.33 -21.61 -7.20
C ALA A 102 -13.74 -21.30 -7.73
N LYS A 103 -14.66 -22.27 -7.65
CA LYS A 103 -16.01 -22.13 -8.24
C LYS A 103 -16.89 -21.19 -7.42
N SER A 104 -16.51 -20.92 -6.18
CA SER A 104 -17.26 -20.05 -5.28
C SER A 104 -16.40 -19.53 -4.12
N TYR A 105 -16.72 -18.34 -3.64
CA TYR A 105 -16.19 -17.81 -2.37
C TYR A 105 -16.48 -18.72 -1.16
N VAL A 106 -17.48 -19.60 -1.25
CA VAL A 106 -17.77 -20.60 -0.21
C VAL A 106 -16.59 -21.56 0.00
N GLU A 107 -15.79 -21.82 -1.04
CA GLU A 107 -14.62 -22.70 -0.95
C GLU A 107 -13.54 -22.17 0.01
N LEU A 108 -13.52 -20.85 0.25
CA LEU A 108 -12.67 -20.24 1.28
C LEU A 108 -12.97 -20.78 2.68
N PHE A 109 -14.21 -21.19 2.95
CA PHE A 109 -14.65 -21.74 4.22
C PHE A 109 -14.72 -23.27 4.23
N THR A 110 -14.93 -23.90 3.06
CA THR A 110 -15.04 -25.36 2.95
C THR A 110 -13.67 -26.04 2.86
N SER A 111 -12.70 -25.45 2.16
CA SER A 111 -11.35 -26.01 2.06
C SER A 111 -10.54 -25.69 3.31
N ARG A 112 -10.04 -26.72 4.00
CA ARG A 112 -9.21 -26.56 5.21
C ARG A 112 -7.95 -25.73 4.94
N SER A 113 -7.37 -25.85 3.75
CA SER A 113 -6.18 -25.07 3.35
C SER A 113 -6.53 -23.60 3.14
N ALA A 114 -7.61 -23.32 2.40
CA ALA A 114 -8.07 -21.97 2.13
C ALA A 114 -8.52 -21.27 3.41
N PHE A 115 -9.29 -21.96 4.27
CA PHE A 115 -9.75 -21.43 5.54
C PHE A 115 -8.58 -21.09 6.47
N ARG A 116 -7.55 -21.95 6.54
CA ARG A 116 -6.35 -21.65 7.33
C ARG A 116 -5.64 -20.37 6.84
N ARG A 117 -5.52 -20.18 5.52
CA ARG A 117 -4.92 -18.98 4.94
C ARG A 117 -5.78 -17.75 5.22
N LEU A 118 -7.09 -17.84 5.01
CA LEU A 118 -8.05 -16.77 5.30
C LEU A 118 -7.98 -16.36 6.78
N PHE A 119 -8.05 -17.33 7.69
CA PHE A 119 -7.97 -17.08 9.12
C PHE A 119 -6.67 -16.38 9.51
N LEU A 120 -5.52 -16.83 8.98
CA LEU A 120 -4.24 -16.17 9.24
C LEU A 120 -4.19 -14.74 8.71
N CYS A 121 -4.71 -14.48 7.50
CA CYS A 121 -4.80 -13.13 6.95
C CYS A 121 -5.69 -12.22 7.81
N CYS A 122 -6.89 -12.70 8.19
CA CYS A 122 -7.81 -11.95 9.03
C CYS A 122 -7.23 -11.70 10.43
N ALA A 123 -6.62 -12.71 11.04
CA ALA A 123 -5.99 -12.57 12.35
C ALA A 123 -4.83 -11.57 12.31
N LEU A 124 -4.02 -11.58 11.24
CA LEU A 124 -2.93 -10.62 11.06
C LEU A 124 -3.46 -9.19 10.89
N GLN A 125 -4.47 -8.98 10.06
CA GLN A 125 -5.08 -7.66 9.88
C GLN A 125 -5.76 -7.16 11.17
N ALA A 126 -6.41 -8.06 11.91
CA ALA A 126 -6.97 -7.74 13.22
C ALA A 126 -5.87 -7.34 14.20
N SER A 127 -4.74 -8.06 14.25
CA SER A 127 -3.63 -7.74 15.14
C SER A 127 -3.06 -6.34 14.86
N ILE A 128 -2.91 -5.98 13.58
CA ILE A 128 -2.44 -4.65 13.18
C ILE A 128 -3.41 -3.57 13.66
N GLN A 129 -4.72 -3.73 13.48
CA GLN A 129 -5.71 -2.75 13.95
C GLN A 129 -5.83 -2.69 15.47
N MET A 130 -5.65 -3.82 16.17
CA MET A 130 -5.70 -3.90 17.63
C MET A 130 -4.56 -3.16 18.33
N THR A 131 -3.48 -2.82 17.63
CA THR A 131 -2.44 -1.89 18.15
C THR A 131 -2.99 -0.50 18.46
N GLY A 132 -4.20 -0.17 17.99
CA GLY A 132 -4.82 1.14 18.21
C GLY A 132 -4.22 2.23 17.32
N VAL A 133 -3.38 1.90 16.34
CA VAL A 133 -2.71 2.89 15.47
C VAL A 133 -3.69 3.86 14.81
N SER A 134 -4.84 3.36 14.33
CA SER A 134 -5.88 4.23 13.74
C SER A 134 -6.52 5.15 14.78
N ALA A 135 -6.79 4.68 15.99
CA ALA A 135 -7.38 5.49 17.05
C ALA A 135 -6.42 6.61 17.49
N ILE A 136 -5.12 6.29 17.65
CA ILE A 136 -4.08 7.28 17.94
C ILE A 136 -4.00 8.31 16.81
N GLN A 137 -4.07 7.88 15.55
CA GLN A 137 -4.00 8.81 14.41
C GLN A 137 -5.20 9.78 14.38
N TYR A 138 -6.43 9.29 14.56
CA TYR A 138 -7.64 10.12 14.53
C TYR A 138 -7.81 11.02 15.77
N TYR A 139 -7.51 10.51 16.96
CA TYR A 139 -7.73 11.22 18.23
C TYR A 139 -6.45 11.82 18.82
N SER A 140 -5.37 11.85 18.06
CA SER A 140 -4.08 12.44 18.44
C SER A 140 -4.22 13.81 19.09
N VAL A 141 -4.97 14.74 18.48
CA VAL A 141 -5.22 16.09 19.03
C VAL A 141 -5.87 16.04 20.41
N GLU A 142 -6.90 15.22 20.58
CA GLU A 142 -7.61 15.06 21.86
C GLU A 142 -6.71 14.41 22.93
N ILE A 143 -5.97 13.36 22.56
CA ILE A 143 -5.05 12.63 23.45
C ILE A 143 -3.94 13.56 23.96
N PHE A 144 -3.30 14.32 23.06
CA PHE A 144 -2.24 15.24 23.45
C PHE A 144 -2.76 16.43 24.25
N ASN A 145 -3.98 16.90 23.96
CA ASN A 145 -4.63 17.95 24.74
C ASN A 145 -4.91 17.51 26.19
N GLN A 146 -5.27 16.25 26.43
CA GLN A 146 -5.43 15.71 27.80
C GLN A 146 -4.13 15.73 28.62
N ILE A 147 -2.96 15.74 27.96
CA ILE A 147 -1.64 15.80 28.58
C ILE A 147 -1.15 17.27 28.68
N GLY A 148 -1.96 18.24 28.24
CA GLY A 148 -1.66 19.67 28.29
C GLY A 148 -0.86 20.20 27.09
N ILE A 149 -0.76 19.43 26.00
CA ILE A 149 -0.09 19.85 24.76
C ILE A 149 -1.12 20.49 23.83
N SER A 150 -0.80 21.69 23.35
CA SER A 150 -1.69 22.48 22.48
C SER A 150 -1.83 21.84 21.09
N GLY A 151 -2.94 22.12 20.39
CA GLY A 151 -3.24 21.50 19.09
C GLY A 151 -2.23 21.82 17.97
N ASP A 152 -1.59 22.99 18.03
CA ASP A 152 -0.52 23.42 17.14
C ASP A 152 0.77 22.59 17.31
N GLU A 153 1.17 22.34 18.57
CA GLU A 153 2.30 21.45 18.87
C GLU A 153 1.98 20.00 18.52
N THR A 154 0.73 19.58 18.70
CA THR A 154 0.27 18.23 18.36
C THR A 154 0.43 17.92 16.87
N LEU A 155 0.00 18.82 15.98
CA LEU A 155 0.15 18.62 14.53
C LEU A 155 1.63 18.60 14.10
N ARG A 156 2.48 19.38 14.78
CA ARG A 156 3.94 19.32 14.57
C ARG A 156 4.49 17.96 14.95
N TYR A 157 4.10 17.42 16.11
CA TYR A 157 4.52 16.08 16.55
C TYR A 157 4.03 14.99 15.60
N GLN A 158 2.82 15.10 15.06
CA GLN A 158 2.35 14.17 14.02
C GLN A 158 3.19 14.22 12.75
N ALA A 159 3.53 15.42 12.26
CA ALA A 159 4.38 15.57 11.09
C ALA A 159 5.78 14.97 11.30
N ILE A 160 6.37 15.14 12.50
CA ILE A 160 7.64 14.50 12.88
C ILE A 160 7.46 12.98 12.94
N ASN A 161 6.38 12.49 13.56
CA ASN A 161 6.11 11.07 13.66
C ASN A 161 5.96 10.41 12.27
N SER A 162 5.39 11.11 11.27
CA SER A 162 5.34 10.62 9.89
C SER A 162 6.73 10.44 9.26
N VAL A 163 7.72 11.27 9.63
CA VAL A 163 9.12 11.08 9.20
C VAL A 163 9.72 9.83 9.82
N ILE A 164 9.53 9.65 11.14
CA ILE A 164 10.01 8.47 11.87
C ILE A 164 9.37 7.20 11.31
N ALA A 165 8.06 7.24 11.07
CA ALA A 165 7.33 6.13 10.46
C ALA A 165 7.88 5.78 9.07
N LEU A 166 8.18 6.78 8.23
CA LEU A 166 8.77 6.55 6.92
C LEU A 166 10.17 5.92 7.00
N LEU A 167 11.01 6.37 7.95
CA LEU A 167 12.31 5.74 8.21
C LEU A 167 12.16 4.31 8.72
N GLY A 168 11.15 4.04 9.54
CA GLY A 168 10.78 2.71 10.00
C GLY A 168 10.35 1.81 8.84
N GLU A 169 9.47 2.30 7.95
CA GLU A 169 9.04 1.59 6.74
C GLU A 169 10.23 1.26 5.83
N PHE A 170 11.14 2.22 5.62
CA PHE A 170 12.33 2.01 4.80
C PHE A 170 13.28 0.97 5.42
N SER A 171 13.50 1.05 6.74
CA SER A 171 14.30 0.09 7.48
C SER A 171 13.69 -1.32 7.41
N CYS A 172 12.37 -1.43 7.57
CA CYS A 172 11.64 -2.68 7.38
C CYS A 172 11.80 -3.23 5.96
N MET A 173 11.68 -2.39 4.93
CA MET A 173 11.86 -2.81 3.53
C MET A 173 13.25 -3.41 3.28
N MET A 174 14.30 -2.82 3.84
CA MET A 174 15.67 -3.34 3.66
C MET A 174 15.95 -4.60 4.48
N LEU A 175 15.35 -4.72 5.67
CA LEU A 175 15.66 -5.78 6.62
C LEU A 175 14.76 -7.01 6.47
N ILE A 176 13.56 -6.87 5.90
CA ILE A 176 12.57 -7.95 5.85
C ILE A 176 13.03 -9.16 5.03
N ASP A 177 13.80 -8.92 3.96
CA ASP A 177 14.35 -9.99 3.13
C ASP A 177 15.45 -10.78 3.86
N ARG A 178 16.12 -10.16 4.85
CA ARG A 178 17.18 -10.80 5.64
C ARG A 178 16.66 -11.52 6.89
N PHE A 179 15.72 -10.92 7.61
CA PHE A 179 15.21 -11.45 8.89
C PHE A 179 13.98 -12.37 8.71
N GLY A 180 13.40 -12.40 7.51
CA GLY A 180 12.14 -13.09 7.25
C GLY A 180 10.94 -12.37 7.88
N ARG A 181 9.74 -12.78 7.50
CA ARG A 181 8.50 -12.04 7.82
C ARG A 181 7.92 -12.33 9.21
N ARG A 182 8.21 -13.51 9.79
CA ARG A 182 7.54 -14.00 11.01
C ARG A 182 8.00 -13.27 12.28
N TRP A 183 9.30 -13.12 12.48
CA TRP A 183 9.87 -12.54 13.71
C TRP A 183 9.57 -11.05 13.86
N PRO A 184 9.71 -10.21 12.81
CA PRO A 184 9.32 -8.80 12.90
C PRO A 184 7.86 -8.62 13.29
N LEU A 185 6.94 -9.45 12.77
CA LEU A 185 5.52 -9.40 13.13
C LEU A 185 5.27 -9.77 14.60
N ILE A 186 5.91 -10.83 15.10
CA ILE A 186 5.74 -11.26 16.49
C ILE A 186 6.32 -10.24 17.46
N ILE A 187 7.56 -9.77 17.21
CA ILE A 187 8.23 -8.78 18.06
C ILE A 187 7.45 -7.47 18.04
N GLY A 188 6.99 -7.03 16.87
CA GLY A 188 6.20 -5.81 16.73
C GLY A 188 4.90 -5.85 17.52
N ASN A 189 4.14 -6.96 17.47
CA ASN A 189 2.92 -7.08 18.26
C ASN A 189 3.19 -7.22 19.77
N LEU A 190 4.28 -7.89 20.17
CA LEU A 190 4.65 -7.99 21.59
C LEU A 190 5.13 -6.67 22.19
N ALA A 191 5.81 -5.83 21.40
CA ALA A 191 6.30 -4.54 21.86
C ALA A 191 5.22 -3.45 21.87
N ASN A 192 4.13 -3.61 21.11
CA ASN A 192 2.99 -2.68 21.07
C ASN A 192 1.88 -3.01 22.09
N MET A 193 1.96 -4.18 22.76
CA MET A 193 1.13 -4.50 23.93
C MET A 193 1.71 -3.90 25.19
#